data_AF-A0A0G1D570-F1
#
_entry.id   AF-A0A0G1D570-F1
#
_cell.length_a   1.000
_cell.length_b   1.000
_cell.length_c   1.000
_cell.angle_alpha   90.00
_cell.angle_beta   90.00
_cell.angle_gamma   90.00
#
_symmetry.space_group_name_H-M   'P 1'
#
loop_
_entity.id
_entity.type
_entity.pdbx_description
1 polymer ?
#
loop_
_entity_poly.entity_id
_entity_poly.type
_entity_poly.pdbx_seq_one_letter_code
_entity_poly.pdbx_strand_id
1 'polypeptide(L)'
;MSTKHSSLYRQIISQAWKISWHHKMMWVFGIFSAFIATGGALEIFSRNVQMIFTPHLPFFWRAEMHFVGGWSKIPLLIMLFLLCLGLAVFFVLMIVRSFATLILATDKYEGKKMDLGKIWQQTNKNFWLVFWPLLVLKIIVGLAILLSIFPLWLIWSGYNSNIWPWIYPILFILGVVITIIASLLMVLAGAYATIKKYPLLKSLKMAWFLFIKNWLTSLEMAVVIFLLNFLFGILTIFGLFIIAIPTFLFVFFGLLILFPVLTNVAFFLGTLFSILLILWLAGFLGTFHTVAWTLLFKRMEEGTATAKLHRLANQLFRR
;
A
#
# COMPACT_ATOMS: atom_id res chain seq x y z
N MET A 1 -36.93 -14.52 -16.96
CA MET A 1 -35.96 -13.42 -17.23
C MET A 1 -34.55 -13.96 -17.03
N SER A 2 -33.82 -14.21 -18.11
CA SER A 2 -32.42 -14.62 -18.07
C SER A 2 -31.57 -13.41 -17.70
N THR A 3 -31.21 -13.27 -16.42
CA THR A 3 -30.31 -12.22 -15.97
C THR A 3 -28.93 -12.51 -16.55
N LYS A 4 -28.50 -11.64 -17.45
CA LYS A 4 -27.16 -11.64 -18.03
C LYS A 4 -26.15 -11.50 -16.89
N HIS A 5 -25.67 -12.64 -16.35
CA HIS A 5 -24.68 -12.70 -15.28
C HIS A 5 -23.33 -12.15 -15.79
N SER A 6 -23.21 -10.84 -15.88
CA SER A 6 -21.91 -10.19 -16.05
C SER A 6 -20.98 -10.67 -14.93
N SER A 7 -19.74 -10.97 -15.26
CA SER A 7 -18.77 -11.46 -14.27
C SER A 7 -18.67 -10.48 -13.09
N LEU A 8 -18.85 -11.00 -11.88
CA LEU A 8 -18.75 -10.26 -10.61
C LEU A 8 -17.58 -9.28 -10.60
N TYR A 9 -16.40 -9.77 -11.00
CA TYR A 9 -15.18 -8.97 -11.11
C TYR A 9 -15.32 -7.79 -12.06
N ARG A 10 -15.93 -7.94 -13.23
CA ARG A 10 -16.11 -6.84 -14.18
C ARG A 10 -16.99 -5.74 -13.59
N GLN A 11 -18.04 -6.10 -12.85
CA GLN A 11 -18.89 -5.12 -12.17
C GLN A 11 -18.11 -4.39 -11.08
N ILE A 12 -17.44 -5.12 -10.19
CA ILE A 12 -16.66 -4.55 -9.09
C ILE A 12 -15.58 -3.61 -9.63
N ILE A 13 -14.79 -4.06 -10.61
CA ILE A 13 -13.72 -3.27 -11.21
C ILE A 13 -14.26 -2.04 -11.93
N SER A 14 -15.34 -2.18 -12.71
CA SER A 14 -15.95 -1.04 -13.40
C SER A 14 -16.52 -0.01 -12.41
N GLN A 15 -17.15 -0.47 -11.33
CA GLN A 15 -17.70 0.40 -10.30
C GLN A 15 -16.59 1.08 -9.48
N ALA A 16 -15.55 0.33 -9.11
CA ALA A 16 -14.38 0.88 -8.43
C ALA A 16 -13.67 1.94 -9.28
N TRP A 17 -13.55 1.69 -10.59
CA TRP A 17 -13.01 2.67 -11.53
C TRP A 17 -13.85 3.94 -11.57
N LYS A 18 -15.17 3.82 -11.71
CA LYS A 18 -16.09 4.98 -11.73
C LYS A 18 -15.99 5.79 -10.46
N ILE A 19 -16.06 5.15 -9.29
CA ILE A 19 -15.95 5.84 -7.98
C ILE A 19 -14.61 6.55 -7.88
N SER A 20 -13.52 5.85 -8.17
CA SER A 20 -12.16 6.41 -8.06
C SER A 20 -11.95 7.59 -9.01
N TRP A 21 -12.44 7.51 -10.24
CA TRP A 21 -12.23 8.56 -11.25
C TRP A 21 -13.08 9.81 -11.00
N HIS A 22 -14.35 9.65 -10.61
CA HIS A 22 -15.26 10.78 -10.42
C HIS A 22 -15.00 11.54 -9.11
N HIS A 23 -14.46 10.88 -8.09
CA HIS A 23 -14.20 11.49 -6.78
C HIS A 23 -12.70 11.72 -6.54
N LYS A 24 -12.10 12.65 -7.30
CA LYS A 24 -10.66 12.97 -7.22
C LYS A 24 -10.17 13.38 -5.82
N MET A 25 -11.05 13.96 -5.00
CA MET A 25 -10.73 14.28 -3.59
C MET A 25 -10.42 13.03 -2.76
N MET A 26 -10.90 11.84 -3.16
CA MET A 26 -10.55 10.58 -2.52
C MET A 26 -9.10 10.18 -2.76
N TRP A 27 -8.43 10.70 -3.81
CA TRP A 27 -7.06 10.33 -4.13
C TRP A 27 -6.06 10.76 -3.07
N VAL A 28 -6.32 11.87 -2.37
CA VAL A 28 -5.49 12.27 -1.23
C VAL A 28 -5.52 11.19 -0.15
N PHE A 29 -6.70 10.63 0.14
CA PHE A 29 -6.82 9.48 1.04
C PHE A 29 -6.22 8.21 0.44
N GLY A 30 -6.29 8.05 -0.89
CA GLY A 30 -5.66 6.97 -1.63
C GLY A 30 -4.14 6.92 -1.47
N ILE A 31 -3.45 8.07 -1.50
CA ILE A 31 -2.00 8.15 -1.32
C ILE A 31 -1.62 7.53 0.03
N PHE A 32 -2.34 7.89 1.09
CA PHE A 32 -2.11 7.36 2.43
C PHE A 32 -2.58 5.91 2.59
N SER A 33 -3.71 5.51 1.98
CA SER A 33 -4.22 4.14 2.08
C SER A 33 -3.34 3.12 1.35
N ALA A 34 -2.60 3.54 0.33
CA ALA A 34 -1.68 2.70 -0.41
C ALA A 34 -0.61 2.04 0.49
N PHE A 35 -0.24 2.68 1.61
CA PHE A 35 0.69 2.13 2.60
C PHE A 35 0.13 0.96 3.43
N ILE A 36 -1.21 0.84 3.53
CA ILE A 36 -1.85 -0.34 4.13
C ILE A 36 -1.88 -1.49 3.12
N ALA A 37 -2.28 -1.21 1.88
CA ALA A 37 -2.45 -2.20 0.83
C ALA A 37 -1.13 -2.80 0.33
N THR A 38 -0.06 -2.01 0.31
CA THR A 38 1.19 -2.38 -0.36
C THR A 38 2.29 -2.62 0.68
N GLY A 39 2.63 -3.89 0.91
CA GLY A 39 3.77 -4.26 1.78
C GLY A 39 5.09 -3.66 1.32
N GLY A 40 5.31 -3.54 0.01
CA GLY A 40 6.55 -3.04 -0.60
C GLY A 40 6.77 -1.51 -0.51
N ALA A 41 5.75 -0.70 -0.18
CA ALA A 41 5.94 0.74 0.00
C ALA A 41 6.90 1.03 1.17
N LEU A 42 6.90 0.17 2.19
CA LEU A 42 7.85 0.25 3.31
C LEU A 42 9.27 -0.13 2.89
N GLU A 43 9.44 -1.00 1.89
CA GLU A 43 10.76 -1.42 1.37
C GLU A 43 11.38 -0.33 0.50
N ILE A 44 10.59 0.29 -0.37
CA ILE A 44 11.04 1.46 -1.15
C ILE A 44 11.39 2.60 -0.19
N PHE A 45 10.54 2.86 0.81
CA PHE A 45 10.83 3.87 1.81
C PHE A 45 12.09 3.53 2.61
N SER A 46 12.23 2.29 3.13
CA SER A 46 13.39 1.89 3.93
C SER A 46 14.68 1.91 3.14
N ARG A 47 14.67 1.53 1.85
CA ARG A 47 15.84 1.59 0.97
C ARG A 47 16.26 3.03 0.65
N ASN A 48 15.30 3.93 0.45
CA ASN A 48 15.59 5.35 0.24
C ASN A 48 16.01 6.05 1.53
N VAL A 49 15.42 5.69 2.66
CA VAL A 49 15.85 6.13 3.99
C VAL A 49 17.25 5.62 4.31
N GLN A 50 17.55 4.37 3.95
CA GLN A 50 18.90 3.83 4.05
C GLN A 50 19.87 4.60 3.16
N MET A 51 19.49 5.01 1.95
CA MET A 51 20.30 5.91 1.11
C MET A 51 20.49 7.31 1.72
N ILE A 52 19.53 7.80 2.52
CA ILE A 52 19.67 9.05 3.28
C ILE A 52 20.68 8.86 4.42
N PHE A 53 20.66 7.70 5.07
CA PHE A 53 21.55 7.36 6.19
C PHE A 53 22.85 6.66 5.77
N THR A 54 23.09 6.42 4.48
CA THR A 54 24.35 5.81 4.03
C THR A 54 25.47 6.86 4.03
N PRO A 55 26.72 6.46 4.33
CA PRO A 55 27.83 7.39 4.58
C PRO A 55 28.27 8.24 3.38
N HIS A 56 27.65 8.08 2.21
CA HIS A 56 28.08 8.71 0.96
C HIS A 56 27.45 10.09 0.72
N LEU A 57 26.45 10.49 1.52
CA LEU A 57 25.89 11.84 1.46
C LEU A 57 26.73 12.81 2.30
N PRO A 58 27.28 13.89 1.72
CA PRO A 58 28.13 14.85 2.43
C PRO A 58 27.39 15.59 3.55
N PHE A 59 26.06 15.49 3.63
CA PHE A 59 25.25 16.05 4.71
C PHE A 59 25.55 15.39 6.06
N PHE A 60 25.58 14.04 6.13
CA PHE A 60 25.88 13.32 7.36
C PHE A 60 27.37 13.37 7.71
N TRP A 61 28.27 13.33 6.73
CA TRP A 61 29.71 13.48 7.00
C TRP A 61 30.10 14.90 7.46
N ARG A 62 29.48 15.96 6.92
CA ARG A 62 29.63 17.33 7.47
C ARG A 62 29.02 17.43 8.85
N ALA A 63 27.90 16.75 9.11
CA ALA A 63 27.35 16.69 10.45
C ALA A 63 28.30 15.94 11.41
N GLU A 64 28.87 14.80 11.01
CA GLU A 64 29.83 13.99 11.77
C GLU A 64 31.14 14.73 12.06
N MET A 65 31.72 15.43 11.08
CA MET A 65 32.88 16.30 11.31
C MET A 65 32.60 17.45 12.28
N HIS A 66 31.33 17.82 12.47
CA HIS A 66 30.90 18.76 13.52
C HIS A 66 30.38 18.07 14.80
N PHE A 67 30.21 16.74 14.83
CA PHE A 67 29.77 15.97 16.01
C PHE A 67 30.93 15.56 16.92
N VAL A 68 32.18 15.62 16.44
CA VAL A 68 33.39 15.39 17.26
C VAL A 68 33.61 16.51 18.32
N GLY A 69 32.82 17.60 18.27
CA GLY A 69 32.89 18.73 19.19
C GLY A 69 31.89 18.72 20.36
N GLY A 70 31.86 17.67 21.18
CA GLY A 70 31.35 17.71 22.56
C GLY A 70 29.83 17.56 22.81
N TRP A 71 29.48 17.32 24.08
CA TRP A 71 28.15 17.05 24.65
C TRP A 71 27.10 18.15 24.40
N SER A 72 27.47 19.27 23.78
CA SER A 72 26.63 20.44 23.51
C SER A 72 25.55 20.21 22.44
N LYS A 73 25.61 19.11 21.67
CA LYS A 73 24.68 18.81 20.56
C LYS A 73 23.64 17.72 20.84
N ILE A 74 23.65 17.12 22.04
CA ILE A 74 22.60 16.19 22.49
C ILE A 74 21.19 16.79 22.33
N PRO A 75 20.94 18.09 22.62
CA PRO A 75 19.63 18.68 22.43
C PRO A 75 19.13 18.66 20.96
N LEU A 76 20.04 18.84 19.99
CA LEU A 76 19.69 18.82 18.57
C LEU A 76 19.29 17.41 18.12
N LEU A 77 20.01 16.37 18.57
CA LEU A 77 19.68 14.98 18.27
C LEU A 77 18.34 14.57 18.88
N ILE A 78 18.08 14.97 20.13
CA ILE A 78 16.78 14.73 20.77
C ILE A 78 15.67 15.46 20.01
N MET A 79 15.88 16.71 19.60
CA MET A 79 14.90 17.48 18.81
C MET A 79 14.60 16.80 17.46
N LEU A 80 15.63 16.36 16.73
CA LEU A 80 15.47 15.64 15.46
C LEU A 80 14.75 14.30 15.66
N PHE A 81 15.09 13.55 16.72
CA PHE A 81 14.42 12.29 17.06
C PHE A 81 12.93 12.52 17.37
N LEU A 82 12.61 13.52 18.19
CA LEU A 82 11.23 13.88 18.52
C LEU A 82 10.45 14.36 17.29
N LEU A 83 11.09 15.12 16.38
CA LEU A 83 10.49 15.54 15.12
C LEU A 83 10.17 14.33 14.23
N CYS A 84 11.13 13.41 14.04
CA CYS A 84 10.94 12.18 13.28
C CYS A 84 9.84 11.30 13.89
N LEU A 85 9.81 11.15 15.21
CA LEU A 85 8.78 10.41 15.93
C LEU A 85 7.40 11.06 15.73
N GLY A 86 7.31 12.39 15.86
CA GLY A 86 6.08 13.15 15.63
C GLY A 86 5.55 12.99 14.20
N LEU A 87 6.44 13.05 13.20
CA LEU A 87 6.10 12.81 11.80
C LEU A 87 5.64 11.36 11.56
N ALA A 88 6.32 10.38 12.16
CA ALA A 88 5.93 8.96 12.05
C ALA A 88 4.54 8.71 12.63
N VAL A 89 4.26 9.24 13.82
CA VAL A 89 2.93 9.15 14.45
C VAL A 89 1.89 9.84 13.58
N PHE A 90 2.16 11.06 13.09
CA PHE A 90 1.27 11.78 12.18
C PHE A 90 0.95 10.96 10.92
N PHE A 91 1.96 10.35 10.30
CA PHE A 91 1.79 9.50 9.13
C PHE A 91 0.91 8.28 9.42
N VAL A 92 1.15 7.57 10.53
CA VAL A 92 0.33 6.41 10.94
C VAL A 92 -1.12 6.82 11.14
N LEU A 93 -1.37 7.95 11.80
CA LEU A 93 -2.72 8.50 11.98
C LEU A 93 -3.38 8.77 10.63
N MET A 94 -2.68 9.42 9.70
CA MET A 94 -3.20 9.74 8.37
C MET A 94 -3.49 8.49 7.54
N ILE A 95 -2.61 7.48 7.57
CA ILE A 95 -2.77 6.20 6.86
C ILE A 95 -4.06 5.50 7.28
N VAL A 96 -4.26 5.29 8.58
CA VAL A 96 -5.41 4.55 9.11
C VAL A 96 -6.72 5.32 8.89
N ARG A 97 -6.72 6.63 9.13
CA ARG A 97 -7.92 7.47 8.90
C ARG A 97 -8.30 7.53 7.43
N SER A 98 -7.34 7.65 6.54
CA SER A 98 -7.58 7.71 5.10
C SER A 98 -8.17 6.41 4.59
N PHE A 99 -7.61 5.28 5.00
CA PHE A 99 -8.11 3.96 4.65
C PHE A 99 -9.54 3.72 5.13
N ALA A 100 -9.84 4.02 6.40
CA ALA A 100 -11.20 3.88 6.92
C ALA A 100 -12.18 4.87 6.26
N THR A 101 -11.73 6.08 5.91
CA THR A 101 -12.56 7.06 5.19
C THR A 101 -12.92 6.58 3.80
N LEU A 102 -12.00 5.95 3.07
CA LEU A 102 -12.28 5.36 1.76
C LEU A 102 -13.28 4.20 1.85
N ILE A 103 -13.15 3.34 2.86
CA ILE A 103 -14.11 2.25 3.10
C ILE A 103 -15.50 2.82 3.37
N LEU A 104 -15.62 3.77 4.30
CA LEU A 104 -16.91 4.34 4.69
C LEU A 104 -17.54 5.17 3.55
N ALA A 105 -16.72 5.90 2.79
CA ALA A 105 -17.17 6.59 1.59
C ALA A 105 -17.71 5.60 0.55
N THR A 106 -16.99 4.50 0.29
CA THR A 106 -17.46 3.46 -0.64
C THR A 106 -18.76 2.83 -0.18
N ASP A 107 -18.90 2.57 1.13
CA ASP A 107 -20.13 1.99 1.69
C ASP A 107 -21.35 2.89 1.50
N LYS A 108 -21.18 4.21 1.71
CA LYS A 108 -22.20 5.24 1.53
C LYS A 108 -22.42 5.67 0.08
N TYR A 109 -21.74 5.04 -0.88
CA TYR A 109 -21.85 5.40 -2.28
C TYR A 109 -23.17 4.94 -2.90
N GLU A 110 -24.11 5.87 -3.04
CA GLU A 110 -25.39 5.69 -3.73
C GLU A 110 -25.50 6.54 -5.01
N GLY A 111 -24.36 6.94 -5.60
CA GLY A 111 -24.34 7.76 -6.82
C GLY A 111 -24.63 9.26 -6.61
N LYS A 112 -24.63 9.74 -5.36
CA LYS A 112 -24.81 11.16 -5.00
C LYS A 112 -23.48 11.81 -4.58
N LYS A 113 -23.43 13.15 -4.59
CA LYS A 113 -22.28 13.92 -4.06
C LYS A 113 -22.08 13.58 -2.58
N MET A 114 -20.85 13.21 -2.23
CA MET A 114 -20.47 12.88 -0.85
C MET A 114 -19.86 14.06 -0.14
N ASP A 115 -20.28 14.27 1.11
CA ASP A 115 -19.60 15.15 2.04
C ASP A 115 -18.44 14.41 2.72
N LEU A 116 -17.26 14.46 2.09
CA LEU A 116 -16.04 13.81 2.60
C LEU A 116 -15.62 14.37 3.96
N GLY A 117 -15.93 15.63 4.26
CA GLY A 117 -15.62 16.25 5.55
C GLY A 117 -16.36 15.56 6.69
N LYS A 118 -17.67 15.32 6.52
CA LYS A 118 -18.47 14.56 7.50
C LYS A 118 -18.00 13.12 7.64
N ILE A 119 -17.64 12.46 6.54
CA ILE A 119 -17.13 11.08 6.56
C ILE A 119 -15.80 11.02 7.33
N TRP A 120 -14.87 11.95 7.07
CA TRP A 120 -13.60 12.04 7.77
C TRP A 120 -13.78 12.22 9.28
N GLN A 121 -14.66 13.14 9.70
CA GLN A 121 -14.97 13.35 11.12
C GLN A 121 -15.58 12.10 11.77
N GLN A 122 -16.47 11.40 11.05
CA GLN A 122 -17.06 10.16 11.54
C GLN A 122 -16.00 9.06 11.71
N THR A 123 -15.09 8.93 10.76
CA THR A 123 -13.97 7.98 10.83
C THR A 123 -13.04 8.28 11.99
N ASN A 124 -12.78 9.56 12.28
CA ASN A 124 -11.91 9.96 13.39
C ASN A 124 -12.40 9.44 14.75
N LYS A 125 -13.72 9.40 14.98
CA LYS A 125 -14.30 8.86 16.22
C LYS A 125 -14.04 7.35 16.39
N ASN A 126 -13.94 6.62 15.28
CA ASN A 126 -13.73 5.17 15.27
C ASN A 126 -12.28 4.78 14.97
N PHE A 127 -11.34 5.73 15.04
CA PHE A 127 -9.94 5.52 14.68
C PHE A 127 -9.36 4.26 15.34
N TRP A 128 -9.52 4.14 16.66
CA TRP A 128 -8.97 3.05 17.45
C TRP A 128 -9.54 1.68 17.05
N LEU A 129 -10.82 1.63 16.67
CA LEU A 129 -11.46 0.39 16.23
C LEU A 129 -10.81 -0.15 14.95
N VAL A 130 -10.35 0.72 14.06
CA VAL A 130 -9.67 0.33 12.81
C VAL A 130 -8.16 0.17 13.01
N PHE A 131 -7.55 1.00 13.87
CA PHE A 131 -6.12 0.97 14.15
C PHE A 131 -5.66 -0.39 14.67
N TRP A 132 -6.34 -0.94 15.69
CA TRP A 132 -5.88 -2.18 16.34
C TRP A 132 -5.86 -3.40 15.42
N PRO A 133 -6.93 -3.71 14.64
CA PRO A 133 -6.90 -4.84 13.70
C PRO A 133 -5.78 -4.72 12.66
N LEU A 134 -5.58 -3.51 12.14
CA LEU A 134 -4.53 -3.25 11.16
C LEU A 134 -3.14 -3.40 11.77
N LEU A 135 -2.92 -2.86 12.98
CA LEU A 135 -1.64 -2.99 13.67
C LEU A 135 -1.28 -4.45 13.95
N VAL A 136 -2.21 -5.23 14.49
CA VAL A 136 -1.99 -6.66 14.78
C VAL A 136 -1.62 -7.43 13.51
N LEU A 137 -2.38 -7.24 12.42
CA LEU A 137 -2.10 -7.93 11.16
C LEU A 137 -0.79 -7.45 10.52
N LYS A 138 -0.42 -6.17 10.68
CA LYS A 138 0.87 -5.66 10.21
C LYS A 138 2.05 -6.23 11.00
N ILE A 139 1.89 -6.43 12.31
CA ILE A 139 2.88 -7.14 13.14
C ILE A 139 3.03 -8.59 12.66
N ILE A 140 1.93 -9.29 12.36
CA ILE A 140 1.97 -10.66 11.81
C ILE A 140 2.73 -10.69 10.47
N VAL A 141 2.47 -9.74 9.58
CA VAL A 141 3.23 -9.60 8.32
C VAL A 141 4.72 -9.37 8.60
N GLY A 142 5.06 -8.47 9.52
CA GLY A 142 6.45 -8.21 9.90
C GLY A 142 7.17 -9.45 10.44
N LEU A 143 6.51 -10.20 11.33
CA LEU A 143 7.04 -11.45 11.87
C LEU A 143 7.20 -12.53 10.79
N ALA A 144 6.26 -12.64 9.86
CA ALA A 144 6.35 -13.59 8.74
C ALA A 144 7.52 -13.27 7.80
N ILE A 145 7.76 -11.98 7.53
CA ILE A 145 8.91 -11.52 6.74
C ILE A 145 10.22 -11.80 7.48
N LEU A 146 10.30 -11.46 8.78
CA LEU A 146 11.48 -11.74 9.60
C LEU A 146 11.80 -13.24 9.62
N LEU A 147 10.78 -14.08 9.81
CA LEU A 147 10.92 -15.54 9.75
C LEU A 147 11.45 -16.03 8.39
N SER A 148 11.03 -15.40 7.29
CA SER A 148 11.45 -15.75 5.93
C SER A 148 12.91 -15.38 5.65
N ILE A 149 13.37 -14.24 6.19
CA ILE A 149 14.72 -13.70 5.95
C ILE A 149 15.74 -14.29 6.93
N PHE A 150 15.31 -14.72 8.12
CA PHE A 150 16.18 -15.21 9.19
C PHE A 150 17.17 -16.31 8.75
N PRO A 151 16.78 -17.35 7.98
CA PRO A 151 17.73 -18.34 7.48
C PRO A 151 18.81 -17.78 6.55
N LEU A 152 18.47 -16.80 5.71
CA LEU A 152 19.46 -16.13 4.85
C LEU A 152 20.49 -15.36 5.67
N TRP A 153 20.03 -14.67 6.71
CA TRP A 153 20.92 -13.97 7.63
C TRP A 153 21.89 -14.93 8.33
N LEU A 154 21.43 -16.11 8.75
CA LEU A 154 22.29 -17.14 9.35
C LEU A 154 23.33 -17.70 8.36
N ILE A 155 22.93 -18.00 7.12
CA ILE A 155 23.84 -18.44 6.05
C ILE A 155 24.91 -17.38 5.79
N TRP A 156 24.49 -16.11 5.65
CA TRP A 156 25.40 -15.00 5.38
C TRP A 156 26.36 -14.69 6.53
N SER A 157 25.91 -14.89 7.77
CA SER A 157 26.72 -14.67 8.98
C SER A 157 27.74 -15.79 9.25
N GLY A 158 27.85 -16.79 8.37
CA GLY A 158 28.83 -17.87 8.51
C GLY A 158 28.43 -18.96 9.51
N TYR A 159 27.17 -18.98 9.99
CA TYR A 159 26.63 -20.11 10.75
C TYR A 159 26.35 -21.28 9.78
N ASN A 160 27.43 -21.89 9.32
CA ASN A 160 27.47 -22.95 8.29
C ASN A 160 26.97 -24.29 8.84
N SER A 161 25.69 -24.36 9.22
CA SER A 161 25.02 -25.64 9.32
C SER A 161 24.46 -26.02 7.95
N ASN A 162 24.66 -27.28 7.55
CA ASN A 162 24.20 -27.78 6.25
C ASN A 162 22.66 -27.84 6.12
N ILE A 163 21.91 -27.48 7.18
CA ILE A 163 20.44 -27.56 7.23
C ILE A 163 19.75 -26.28 6.73
N TRP A 164 20.38 -25.11 6.85
CA TRP A 164 19.75 -23.82 6.53
C TRP A 164 19.33 -23.67 5.05
N PRO A 165 20.11 -24.13 4.06
CA PRO A 165 19.70 -24.07 2.66
C PRO A 165 18.43 -24.89 2.36
N TRP A 166 18.16 -25.95 3.14
CA TRP A 166 16.96 -26.79 2.97
C TRP A 166 15.75 -26.24 3.71
N ILE A 167 15.95 -25.64 4.88
CA ILE A 167 14.87 -25.01 5.66
C ILE A 167 14.41 -23.70 5.02
N TYR A 168 15.32 -22.94 4.42
CA TYR A 168 15.03 -21.62 3.87
C TYR A 168 13.84 -21.60 2.89
N PRO A 169 13.78 -22.43 1.83
CA PRO A 169 12.65 -22.42 0.90
C PRO A 169 11.30 -22.67 1.57
N ILE A 170 11.27 -23.54 2.59
CA ILE A 170 10.04 -23.88 3.33
C ILE A 170 9.55 -22.68 4.14
N LEU A 171 10.45 -22.06 4.92
CA LEU A 171 10.11 -20.88 5.71
C LEU A 171 9.75 -19.68 4.83
N PHE A 172 10.42 -19.53 3.69
CA PHE A 172 10.11 -18.50 2.70
C PHE A 172 8.70 -18.67 2.13
N ILE A 173 8.34 -19.87 1.65
CA ILE A 173 6.99 -20.15 1.13
C ILE A 173 5.94 -19.92 2.22
N LEU A 174 6.19 -20.42 3.44
CA LEU A 174 5.28 -20.24 4.57
C LEU A 174 5.07 -18.75 4.88
N GLY A 175 6.14 -17.97 4.97
CA GLY A 175 6.05 -16.54 5.26
C GLY A 175 5.38 -15.72 4.15
N VAL A 176 5.59 -16.09 2.88
CA VAL A 176 4.85 -15.50 1.74
C VAL A 176 3.34 -15.79 1.86
N VAL A 177 2.95 -17.04 2.13
CA VAL A 177 1.54 -17.42 2.29
C VAL A 177 0.89 -16.68 3.46
N ILE A 178 1.57 -16.62 4.63
CA ILE A 178 1.08 -15.87 5.80
C ILE A 178 0.92 -14.38 5.46
N THR A 179 1.89 -13.80 4.74
CA THR A 179 1.84 -12.39 4.34
C THR A 179 0.65 -12.10 3.42
N ILE A 180 0.39 -12.98 2.44
CA ILE A 180 -0.76 -12.83 1.53
C ILE A 180 -2.08 -12.90 2.32
N ILE A 181 -2.23 -13.93 3.17
CA ILE A 181 -3.45 -14.11 3.97
C ILE A 181 -3.66 -12.91 4.91
N ALA A 182 -2.64 -12.50 5.67
CA ALA A 182 -2.73 -11.36 6.57
C ALA A 182 -3.06 -10.06 5.82
N SER A 183 -2.53 -9.87 4.61
CA SER A 183 -2.83 -8.70 3.77
C SER A 183 -4.28 -8.66 3.32
N LEU A 184 -4.87 -9.81 2.98
CA LEU A 184 -6.31 -9.90 2.66
C LEU A 184 -7.16 -9.63 3.91
N LEU A 185 -6.78 -10.21 5.05
CA LEU A 185 -7.48 -10.00 6.32
C LEU A 185 -7.44 -8.54 6.76
N MET A 186 -6.38 -7.77 6.46
CA MET A 186 -6.31 -6.35 6.81
C MET A 186 -7.47 -5.57 6.19
N VAL A 187 -7.78 -5.87 4.92
CA VAL A 187 -8.85 -5.16 4.22
C VAL A 187 -10.22 -5.57 4.74
N LEU A 188 -10.45 -6.86 4.98
CA LEU A 188 -11.72 -7.37 5.50
C LEU A 188 -11.96 -6.95 6.96
N ALA A 189 -10.96 -7.06 7.83
CA ALA A 189 -11.05 -6.62 9.22
C ALA A 189 -11.24 -5.11 9.31
N GLY A 190 -10.55 -4.34 8.46
CA GLY A 190 -10.75 -2.90 8.31
C GLY A 190 -12.17 -2.54 7.90
N ALA A 191 -12.78 -3.30 6.98
CA ALA A 191 -14.17 -3.11 6.58
C ALA A 191 -15.15 -3.41 7.71
N TYR A 192 -14.98 -4.52 8.43
CA TYR A 192 -15.80 -4.84 9.61
C TYR A 192 -15.65 -3.80 10.73
N ALA A 193 -14.43 -3.34 11.01
CA ALA A 193 -14.17 -2.32 12.02
C ALA A 193 -14.76 -0.96 11.64
N THR A 194 -14.75 -0.60 10.36
CA THR A 194 -15.23 0.69 9.88
C THR A 194 -16.75 0.72 9.71
N ILE A 195 -17.33 -0.26 9.02
CA ILE A 195 -18.75 -0.29 8.63
C ILE A 195 -19.60 -0.81 9.79
N LYS A 196 -19.21 -1.95 10.37
CA LYS A 196 -19.99 -2.62 11.44
C LYS A 196 -19.56 -2.21 12.85
N LYS A 197 -18.48 -1.41 12.98
CA LYS A 197 -17.94 -0.94 14.27
C LYS A 197 -17.60 -2.09 15.23
N TYR A 198 -17.15 -3.22 14.70
CA TYR A 198 -16.76 -4.36 15.54
C TYR A 198 -15.44 -4.09 16.28
N PRO A 199 -15.30 -4.54 17.55
CA PRO A 199 -14.04 -4.47 18.28
C PRO A 199 -13.00 -5.42 17.67
N LEU A 200 -11.73 -5.24 18.06
CA LEU A 200 -10.56 -5.96 17.56
C LEU A 200 -10.81 -7.46 17.30
N LEU A 201 -11.06 -8.24 18.36
CA LEU A 201 -11.19 -9.70 18.23
C LEU A 201 -12.36 -10.11 17.35
N LYS A 202 -13.49 -9.41 17.44
CA LYS A 202 -14.67 -9.68 16.62
C LYS A 202 -14.41 -9.34 15.15
N SER A 203 -13.75 -8.23 14.85
CA SER A 203 -13.38 -7.86 13.47
C SER A 203 -12.44 -8.87 12.83
N LEU A 204 -11.41 -9.34 13.55
CA LEU A 204 -10.46 -10.34 13.07
C LEU A 204 -11.14 -11.71 12.86
N LYS A 205 -11.94 -12.16 13.84
CA LYS A 205 -12.69 -13.43 13.74
C LYS A 205 -13.66 -13.43 12.55
N MET A 206 -14.42 -12.34 12.38
CA MET A 206 -15.36 -12.23 11.26
C MET A 206 -14.64 -12.09 9.91
N ALA A 207 -13.54 -11.36 9.85
CA ALA A 207 -12.69 -11.28 8.65
C ALA A 207 -12.13 -12.66 8.26
N TRP A 208 -11.64 -13.43 9.24
CA TRP A 208 -11.17 -14.80 9.03
C TRP A 208 -12.26 -15.72 8.51
N PHE A 209 -13.44 -15.70 9.15
CA PHE A 209 -14.57 -16.51 8.73
C PHE A 209 -15.04 -16.15 7.31
N LEU A 210 -15.14 -14.85 7.00
CA LEU A 210 -15.53 -14.39 5.67
C LEU A 210 -14.51 -14.79 4.60
N PHE A 211 -13.21 -14.69 4.93
CA PHE A 211 -12.12 -15.12 4.06
C PHE A 211 -12.19 -16.62 3.77
N ILE A 212 -12.24 -17.48 4.80
CA ILE A 212 -12.28 -18.94 4.62
C ILE A 212 -13.52 -19.35 3.80
N LYS A 213 -14.68 -18.73 4.05
CA LYS A 213 -15.90 -18.99 3.28
C LYS A 213 -15.77 -18.61 1.79
N ASN A 214 -14.95 -17.61 1.46
CA ASN A 214 -14.82 -17.04 0.12
C ASN A 214 -13.36 -16.97 -0.35
N TRP A 215 -12.53 -17.93 0.03
CA TRP A 215 -11.07 -17.83 -0.14
C TRP A 215 -10.71 -17.78 -1.64
N LEU A 216 -11.39 -18.59 -2.45
CA LEU A 216 -11.17 -18.64 -3.90
C LEU A 216 -11.57 -17.33 -4.57
N THR A 217 -12.72 -16.77 -4.18
CA THR A 217 -13.18 -15.47 -4.69
C THR A 217 -12.20 -14.35 -4.34
N SER A 218 -11.65 -14.37 -3.12
CA SER A 218 -10.65 -13.41 -2.63
C SER A 218 -9.34 -13.55 -3.41
N LEU A 219 -8.88 -14.77 -3.67
CA LEU A 219 -7.66 -15.04 -4.44
C LEU A 219 -7.82 -14.60 -5.90
N GLU A 220 -8.94 -14.95 -6.55
CA GLU A 220 -9.27 -14.47 -7.90
C GLU A 220 -9.25 -12.94 -7.98
N MET A 221 -9.82 -12.25 -6.98
CA MET A 221 -9.77 -10.79 -6.92
C MET A 221 -8.34 -10.27 -6.73
N ALA A 222 -7.55 -10.91 -5.85
CA ALA A 222 -6.16 -10.53 -5.63
C ALA A 222 -5.33 -10.63 -6.91
N VAL A 223 -5.52 -11.68 -7.71
CA VAL A 223 -4.87 -11.83 -9.03
C VAL A 223 -5.30 -10.73 -10.00
N VAL A 224 -6.59 -10.40 -10.06
CA VAL A 224 -7.09 -9.32 -10.92
C VAL A 224 -6.49 -7.97 -10.52
N ILE A 225 -6.47 -7.65 -9.24
CA ILE A 225 -5.89 -6.41 -8.72
C ILE A 225 -4.37 -6.39 -8.94
N PHE A 226 -3.69 -7.53 -8.76
CA PHE A 226 -2.25 -7.66 -9.03
C PHE A 226 -1.94 -7.35 -10.50
N LEU A 227 -2.67 -7.94 -11.45
CA LEU A 227 -2.49 -7.67 -12.88
C LEU A 227 -2.74 -6.20 -13.24
N LEU A 228 -3.74 -5.58 -12.62
CA LEU A 228 -4.00 -4.15 -12.80
C LEU A 228 -2.85 -3.30 -12.23
N ASN A 229 -2.40 -3.58 -11.01
CA ASN A 229 -1.26 -2.88 -10.40
C ASN A 229 0.02 -3.05 -11.23
N PHE A 230 0.25 -4.24 -11.78
CA PHE A 230 1.37 -4.51 -12.68
C PHE A 230 1.29 -3.66 -13.95
N LEU A 231 0.12 -3.61 -14.60
CA LEU A 231 -0.11 -2.75 -15.77
C LEU A 231 0.13 -1.27 -15.44
N PHE A 232 -0.37 -0.79 -14.30
CA PHE A 232 -0.12 0.58 -13.85
C PHE A 232 1.35 0.84 -13.50
N GLY A 233 2.07 -0.16 -12.99
CA GLY A 233 3.52 -0.10 -12.77
C GLY A 233 4.25 0.13 -14.09
N ILE A 234 3.90 -0.63 -15.13
CA ILE A 234 4.43 -0.44 -16.50
C ILE A 234 4.12 0.98 -16.99
N LEU A 235 2.86 1.43 -16.87
CA LEU A 235 2.46 2.79 -17.26
C LEU A 235 3.22 3.88 -16.48
N THR A 236 3.52 3.65 -15.20
CA THR A 236 4.33 4.55 -14.38
C THR A 236 5.74 4.67 -14.94
N ILE A 237 6.38 3.54 -15.26
CA ILE A 237 7.72 3.51 -15.84
C ILE A 237 7.74 4.25 -17.19
N PHE A 238 6.78 3.97 -18.08
CA PHE A 238 6.66 4.70 -19.35
C PHE A 238 6.45 6.21 -19.16
N GLY A 239 5.58 6.61 -18.23
CA GLY A 239 5.35 8.02 -17.91
C GLY A 239 6.62 8.70 -17.39
N LEU A 240 7.40 8.02 -16.55
CA LEU A 240 8.70 8.51 -16.08
C LEU A 240 9.71 8.64 -17.23
N PHE A 241 9.75 7.70 -18.19
CA PHE A 241 10.60 7.83 -19.38
C PHE A 241 10.21 9.05 -20.24
N ILE A 242 8.90 9.29 -20.44
CA ILE A 242 8.42 10.46 -21.19
C ILE A 242 8.86 11.77 -20.53
N ILE A 243 8.93 11.83 -19.19
CA ILE A 243 9.44 13.00 -18.45
C ILE A 243 10.97 13.05 -18.45
N ALA A 244 11.64 11.90 -18.36
CA ALA A 244 13.08 11.80 -18.27
C ALA A 244 13.78 12.23 -19.58
N ILE A 245 13.23 11.90 -20.75
CA ILE A 245 13.80 12.26 -22.05
C ILE A 245 13.98 13.79 -22.21
N PRO A 246 12.95 14.64 -22.08
CA PRO A 246 13.13 16.08 -22.18
C PRO A 246 14.02 16.63 -21.07
N THR A 247 13.89 16.11 -19.85
CA THR A 247 14.77 16.49 -18.73
C THR A 247 16.24 16.24 -19.08
N PHE A 248 16.54 15.06 -19.61
CA PHE A 248 17.89 14.68 -20.04
C PHE A 248 18.39 15.56 -21.18
N LEU A 249 17.56 15.84 -22.19
CA LEU A 249 17.92 16.73 -23.30
C LEU A 249 18.26 18.14 -22.80
N PHE A 250 17.42 18.75 -21.95
CA PHE A 250 17.69 20.09 -21.42
C PHE A 250 18.93 20.13 -20.51
N VAL A 251 19.14 19.10 -19.68
CA VAL A 251 20.36 18.96 -18.89
C VAL A 251 21.58 18.85 -19.80
N PHE A 252 21.51 18.00 -20.82
CA PHE A 252 22.60 17.80 -21.78
C PHE A 252 22.93 19.09 -22.54
N PHE A 253 21.93 19.80 -23.08
CA PHE A 253 22.12 21.10 -23.72
C PHE A 253 22.70 22.13 -22.76
N GLY A 254 22.17 22.23 -21.54
CA GLY A 254 22.68 23.16 -20.51
C GLY A 254 24.15 22.91 -20.17
N LEU A 255 24.58 21.64 -20.15
CA LEU A 255 25.99 21.28 -19.99
C LEU A 255 26.84 21.68 -21.21
N LEU A 256 26.36 21.44 -22.44
CA LEU A 256 27.09 21.79 -23.66
C LEU A 256 27.37 23.29 -23.79
N ILE A 257 26.42 24.14 -23.41
CA ILE A 257 26.58 25.60 -23.47
C ILE A 257 27.15 26.20 -22.18
N LEU A 258 27.57 25.36 -21.22
CA LEU A 258 28.07 25.78 -19.90
C LEU A 258 27.13 26.76 -19.19
N PHE A 259 25.82 26.48 -19.20
CA PHE A 259 24.79 27.33 -18.58
C PHE A 259 24.10 26.59 -17.40
N PRO A 260 24.64 26.72 -16.17
CA PRO A 260 24.21 25.93 -15.02
C PRO A 260 22.74 26.15 -14.62
N VAL A 261 22.21 27.34 -14.90
CA VAL A 261 20.81 27.69 -14.57
C VAL A 261 19.85 26.79 -15.32
N LEU A 262 20.05 26.56 -16.63
CA LEU A 262 19.20 25.67 -17.42
C LEU A 262 19.26 24.23 -16.90
N THR A 263 20.45 23.73 -16.59
CA THR A 263 20.64 22.39 -16.01
C THR A 263 19.86 22.23 -14.70
N ASN A 264 19.99 23.18 -13.78
CA ASN A 264 19.31 23.13 -12.49
C ASN A 264 17.79 23.23 -12.63
N VAL A 265 17.30 24.12 -13.50
CA VAL A 265 15.87 24.26 -13.78
C VAL A 265 15.31 22.98 -14.40
N ALA A 266 16.03 22.38 -15.36
CA ALA A 266 15.63 21.12 -15.98
C ALA A 266 15.53 19.98 -14.95
N PHE A 267 16.55 19.81 -14.10
CA PHE A 267 16.53 18.82 -13.03
C PHE A 267 15.37 19.03 -12.05
N PHE A 268 15.15 20.29 -11.63
CA PHE A 268 14.07 20.64 -10.71
C PHE A 268 12.70 20.31 -11.31
N LEU A 269 12.43 20.76 -12.55
CA LEU A 269 11.17 20.50 -13.23
C LEU A 269 10.95 19.01 -13.50
N GLY A 270 11.97 18.30 -13.99
CA GLY A 270 11.90 16.86 -14.23
C GLY A 270 11.59 16.07 -12.96
N THR A 271 12.24 16.43 -11.85
CA THR A 271 11.97 15.82 -10.53
C THR A 271 10.56 16.15 -10.04
N LEU A 272 10.14 17.42 -10.14
CA LEU A 272 8.80 17.86 -9.74
C LEU A 272 7.70 17.12 -10.51
N PHE A 273 7.80 17.04 -11.84
CA PHE A 273 6.83 16.32 -12.66
C PHE A 273 6.82 14.82 -12.37
N SER A 274 7.99 14.22 -12.12
CA SER A 274 8.08 12.82 -11.71
C SER A 274 7.36 12.54 -10.39
N ILE A 275 7.57 13.40 -9.38
CA ILE A 275 6.88 13.31 -8.09
C ILE A 275 5.37 13.46 -8.27
N LEU A 276 4.93 14.46 -9.05
CA LEU A 276 3.51 14.69 -9.32
C LEU A 276 2.86 13.48 -10.01
N LEU A 277 3.53 12.87 -10.99
CA LEU A 277 3.07 11.66 -11.66
C LEU A 277 2.92 10.49 -10.67
N ILE A 278 3.94 10.26 -9.83
CA ILE A 278 3.92 9.19 -8.83
C ILE A 278 2.79 9.41 -7.81
N LEU A 279 2.62 10.63 -7.30
CA LEU A 279 1.55 10.95 -6.35
C LEU A 279 0.17 10.82 -6.98
N TRP A 280 0.01 11.22 -8.24
CA TRP A 280 -1.24 11.10 -8.99
C TRP A 280 -1.63 9.61 -9.17
N LEU A 281 -0.69 8.77 -9.62
CA LEU A 281 -0.92 7.34 -9.79
C LEU A 281 -1.13 6.62 -8.46
N ALA A 282 -0.33 6.93 -7.43
CA ALA A 282 -0.47 6.36 -6.09
C ALA A 282 -1.83 6.70 -5.48
N GLY A 283 -2.29 7.95 -5.62
CA GLY A 283 -3.59 8.37 -5.11
C GLY A 283 -4.76 7.68 -5.81
N PHE A 284 -4.71 7.58 -7.13
CA PHE A 284 -5.70 6.86 -7.91
C PHE A 284 -5.73 5.37 -7.57
N LEU A 285 -4.56 4.69 -7.61
CA LEU A 285 -4.44 3.26 -7.34
C LEU A 285 -4.82 2.90 -5.90
N GLY A 286 -4.38 3.69 -4.91
CA GLY A 286 -4.73 3.46 -3.52
C GLY A 286 -6.24 3.57 -3.29
N THR A 287 -6.88 4.56 -3.93
CA THR A 287 -8.36 4.70 -3.90
C THR A 287 -9.02 3.50 -4.58
N PHE A 288 -8.60 3.18 -5.80
CA PHE A 288 -9.15 2.09 -6.60
C PHE A 288 -9.04 0.74 -5.87
N HIS A 289 -7.88 0.45 -5.29
CA HIS A 289 -7.62 -0.76 -4.53
C HIS A 289 -8.57 -0.86 -3.32
N THR A 290 -8.63 0.18 -2.48
CA THR A 290 -9.51 0.17 -1.29
C THR A 290 -10.99 0.07 -1.67
N VAL A 291 -11.43 0.81 -2.69
CA VAL A 291 -12.82 0.77 -3.18
C VAL A 291 -13.16 -0.63 -3.73
N ALA A 292 -12.31 -1.21 -4.56
CA ALA A 292 -12.53 -2.52 -5.18
C ALA A 292 -12.69 -3.62 -4.13
N TRP A 293 -11.82 -3.64 -3.12
CA TRP A 293 -11.93 -4.61 -2.02
C TRP A 293 -13.14 -4.34 -1.12
N THR A 294 -13.51 -3.08 -0.89
CA THR A 294 -14.71 -2.75 -0.09
C THR A 294 -15.98 -3.21 -0.80
N LEU A 295 -16.05 -3.04 -2.14
CA LEU A 295 -17.15 -3.57 -2.93
C LEU A 295 -17.19 -5.10 -2.91
N LEU A 296 -16.03 -5.77 -3.02
CA LEU A 296 -15.97 -7.22 -2.88
C LEU A 296 -16.45 -7.67 -1.50
N PHE A 297 -16.00 -6.99 -0.44
CA PHE A 297 -16.43 -7.25 0.93
C PHE A 297 -17.96 -7.21 1.07
N LYS A 298 -18.61 -6.16 0.55
CA LYS A 298 -20.08 -6.05 0.58
C LYS A 298 -20.74 -7.23 -0.13
N ARG A 299 -20.24 -7.60 -1.32
CA ARG A 299 -20.77 -8.75 -2.08
C ARG A 299 -20.58 -10.08 -1.36
N MET A 300 -19.45 -10.29 -0.70
CA MET A 300 -19.18 -11.50 0.09
C MET A 300 -20.06 -11.58 1.33
N GLU A 301 -20.29 -10.45 2.00
CA GLU A 301 -21.19 -10.37 3.17
C GLU A 301 -22.64 -10.66 2.78
N GLU A 302 -23.11 -10.11 1.67
CA GLU A 302 -24.45 -10.35 1.10
C GLU A 302 -24.63 -11.78 0.55
N GLY A 303 -23.56 -12.58 0.48
CA GLY A 303 -23.60 -13.94 -0.09
C GLY A 303 -23.79 -13.98 -1.61
N THR A 304 -23.66 -12.84 -2.31
CA THR A 304 -23.80 -12.75 -3.77
C THR A 304 -22.48 -13.01 -4.51
N ALA A 305 -21.38 -13.17 -3.77
CA ALA A 305 -20.07 -13.42 -4.33
C ALA A 305 -19.85 -14.90 -4.69
N THR A 306 -19.94 -15.24 -5.98
CA THR A 306 -19.61 -16.58 -6.49
C THR A 306 -18.34 -16.55 -7.33
N ALA A 307 -17.40 -17.48 -7.04
CA ALA A 307 -16.13 -17.60 -7.75
C ALA A 307 -16.34 -18.01 -9.22
N LYS A 308 -15.53 -17.45 -10.13
CA LYS A 308 -15.64 -17.78 -11.56
C LYS A 308 -15.23 -19.23 -11.81
N LEU A 309 -14.19 -19.72 -11.12
CA LEU A 309 -13.73 -21.10 -11.23
C LEU A 309 -14.78 -22.11 -10.76
N HIS A 310 -15.52 -21.81 -9.68
CA HIS A 310 -16.61 -22.68 -9.23
C HIS A 310 -17.73 -22.79 -10.28
N ARG A 311 -18.05 -21.68 -10.95
CA ARG A 311 -19.02 -21.67 -12.05
C ARG A 311 -18.53 -22.48 -13.26
N LEU A 312 -17.25 -22.36 -13.62
CA LEU A 312 -16.66 -23.12 -14.73
C LEU A 312 -16.62 -24.63 -14.41
N ALA A 313 -16.23 -25.00 -13.19
CA ALA A 313 -16.24 -26.39 -12.74
C ALA A 313 -17.66 -26.98 -12.80
N ASN A 314 -18.67 -26.27 -12.27
CA ASN A 314 -20.07 -26.74 -12.33
C ASN A 314 -20.61 -26.85 -13.76
N GLN A 315 -20.12 -26.05 -14.71
CA GLN A 315 -20.48 -26.16 -16.13
C GLN A 315 -19.79 -27.34 -16.81
N LEU A 316 -18.55 -27.65 -16.41
CA LEU A 316 -17.78 -28.79 -16.91
C LEU A 316 -18.33 -30.13 -16.39
N PHE A 317 -18.73 -30.20 -15.12
CA PHE A 317 -19.30 -31.42 -14.51
C PHE A 317 -20.80 -31.65 -14.80
N ARG A 318 -21.49 -30.69 -15.41
CA ARG A 318 -22.89 -30.83 -15.88
C ARG A 318 -22.99 -31.19 -17.37
N ARG A 319 -21.86 -31.37 -18.05
CA ARG A 319 -21.76 -31.99 -19.37
C ARG A 319 -21.28 -33.42 -19.21
#